data_AF-A0A9P8DJN8-F1
#
_entry.id   AF-A0A9P8DJN8-F1
#
_cell.length_a   1.000
_cell.length_b   1.000
_cell.length_c   1.000
_cell.angle_alpha   90.00
_cell.angle_beta   90.00
_cell.angle_gamma   90.00
#
_symmetry.space_group_name_H-M   'P 1'
#
loop_
_entity.id
_entity.type
_entity.pdbx_description
1 polymer ?
#
loop_
_entity_poly.entity_id
_entity_poly.type
_entity_poly.pdbx_seq_one_letter_code
_entity_poly.pdbx_strand_id
1 'polypeptide(L)'
;MASSSVTVPPGKYEFLVVVHDKPNVREKRLEVRGTHFKNMVPNVENGSWKMGGAILNGVPKDDSVDSLDFAGSTLVCIAESVEEVREQLSKDIYATSGVWDMDKVQIYPFKAAFRMN
;
A
#
# COMPACT_ATOMS: atom_id res chain seq x y z
N MET A 1 -15.47 2.35 -22.17
CA MET A 1 -14.83 1.62 -21.06
C MET A 1 -15.55 2.03 -19.79
N ALA A 2 -16.49 1.22 -19.29
CA ALA A 2 -17.25 1.59 -18.11
C ALA A 2 -16.35 1.44 -16.87
N SER A 3 -16.02 2.57 -16.23
CA SER A 3 -15.43 2.56 -14.89
C SER A 3 -16.43 1.85 -13.97
N SER A 4 -16.09 0.70 -13.43
CA SER A 4 -16.90 0.14 -12.36
C SER A 4 -16.74 1.06 -11.15
N SER A 5 -17.85 1.57 -10.61
CA SER A 5 -17.80 2.42 -9.43
C SER A 5 -17.39 1.57 -8.24
N VAL A 6 -16.36 1.99 -7.54
CA VAL A 6 -15.91 1.34 -6.31
C VAL A 6 -17.01 1.49 -5.26
N THR A 7 -17.54 0.37 -4.77
CA THR A 7 -18.47 0.42 -3.64
C THR A 7 -17.70 0.78 -2.37
N VAL A 8 -18.06 1.93 -1.79
CA VAL A 8 -17.56 2.39 -0.50
C VAL A 8 -18.73 2.36 0.49
N PRO A 9 -18.61 1.63 1.62
CA PRO A 9 -19.67 1.58 2.63
C PRO A 9 -20.03 2.98 3.18
N PRO A 10 -21.28 3.21 3.62
CA PRO A 10 -21.65 4.45 4.31
C PRO A 10 -20.71 4.76 5.48
N GLY A 11 -20.28 6.02 5.59
CA GLY A 11 -19.34 6.46 6.63
C GLY A 11 -17.86 6.16 6.35
N LYS A 12 -17.55 5.52 5.21
CA LYS A 12 -16.16 5.27 4.78
C LYS A 12 -15.80 6.06 3.52
N TYR A 13 -14.50 6.16 3.27
CA TYR A 13 -13.90 6.90 2.17
C TYR A 13 -12.69 6.13 1.62
N GLU A 14 -12.32 6.39 0.36
CA GLU A 14 -11.05 5.92 -0.17
C GLU A 14 -9.92 6.85 0.27
N PHE A 15 -8.75 6.27 0.54
CA PHE A 15 -7.52 6.97 0.88
C PHE A 15 -6.37 6.48 0.01
N LEU A 16 -5.61 7.41 -0.56
CA LEU A 16 -4.32 7.15 -1.19
C LEU A 16 -3.23 7.22 -0.11
N VAL A 17 -2.44 6.17 -0.02
CA VAL A 17 -1.31 6.06 0.90
C VAL A 17 -0.02 6.06 0.11
N VAL A 18 0.95 6.84 0.59
CA VAL A 18 2.35 6.79 0.16
C VAL A 18 3.19 6.58 1.43
N VAL A 19 3.84 5.44 1.53
CA VAL A 19 4.71 5.08 2.66
C VAL A 19 6.10 4.75 2.14
N HIS A 20 7.11 5.49 2.60
CA HIS A 20 8.49 5.27 2.19
C HIS A 20 9.12 4.14 3.02
N ASP A 21 10.03 3.41 2.38
CA ASP A 21 10.92 2.53 3.13
C ASP A 21 11.95 3.38 3.89
N LYS A 22 12.40 2.92 5.06
CA LYS A 22 13.52 3.51 5.77
C LYS A 22 14.83 3.30 4.99
N PRO A 23 15.88 4.11 5.22
CA PRO A 23 17.19 3.88 4.60
C PRO A 23 17.75 2.49 4.94
N ASN A 24 18.41 1.84 3.97
CA ASN A 24 19.15 0.58 4.14
C ASN A 24 18.32 -0.63 4.61
N VAL A 25 17.02 -0.68 4.33
CA VAL A 25 16.13 -1.80 4.74
C VAL A 25 15.78 -2.79 3.62
N ARG A 26 16.44 -2.71 2.46
CA ARG A 26 16.13 -3.57 1.29
C ARG A 26 16.13 -5.05 1.65
N GLU A 27 17.17 -5.52 2.33
CA GLU A 27 17.30 -6.94 2.70
C GLU A 27 16.13 -7.37 3.61
N LYS A 28 15.84 -6.58 4.64
CA LYS A 28 14.71 -6.85 5.54
C LYS A 28 13.37 -6.86 4.79
N ARG A 29 13.17 -5.93 3.84
CA ARG A 29 11.99 -5.91 2.99
C ARG A 29 11.84 -7.19 2.19
N LEU A 30 12.91 -7.67 1.58
CA LEU A 30 12.89 -8.92 0.81
C LEU A 30 12.61 -10.13 1.71
N GLU A 31 13.24 -10.19 2.87
CA GLU A 31 13.03 -11.24 3.89
C GLU A 31 11.55 -11.37 4.28
N VAL A 32 10.86 -10.25 4.56
CA VAL A 32 9.46 -10.27 5.03
C VAL A 32 8.42 -10.11 3.91
N ARG A 33 8.85 -9.93 2.65
CA ARG A 33 7.96 -9.68 1.49
C ARG A 33 6.90 -10.76 1.36
N GLY A 34 7.26 -12.04 1.48
CA GLY A 34 6.30 -13.14 1.40
C GLY A 34 5.19 -13.05 2.45
N THR A 35 5.55 -12.69 3.69
CA THR A 35 4.59 -12.45 4.77
C THR A 35 3.71 -11.24 4.50
N HIS A 36 4.26 -10.16 3.96
CA HIS A 36 3.49 -8.97 3.57
C HIS A 36 2.40 -9.34 2.56
N PHE A 37 2.76 -10.05 1.48
CA PHE A 37 1.79 -10.52 0.49
C PHE A 37 0.70 -11.39 1.11
N LYS A 38 1.08 -12.36 1.96
CA LYS A 38 0.12 -13.23 2.65
C LYS A 38 -0.83 -12.45 3.55
N ASN A 39 -0.33 -11.47 4.29
CA ASN A 39 -1.11 -10.69 5.26
C ASN A 39 -2.09 -9.72 4.59
N MET A 40 -1.82 -9.26 3.37
CA MET A 40 -2.74 -8.35 2.67
C MET A 40 -3.88 -9.05 1.94
N VAL A 41 -3.79 -10.37 1.68
CA VAL A 41 -4.84 -11.13 0.96
C VAL A 41 -6.25 -10.87 1.52
N PRO A 42 -6.50 -10.95 2.85
CA PRO A 42 -7.85 -10.70 3.37
C PRO A 42 -8.37 -9.30 3.07
N ASN A 43 -7.51 -8.28 3.07
CA ASN A 43 -7.89 -6.90 2.76
C ASN A 43 -8.22 -6.70 1.27
N VAL A 44 -7.54 -7.44 0.40
CA VAL A 44 -7.84 -7.42 -1.04
C VAL A 44 -9.15 -8.15 -1.31
N GLU A 45 -9.33 -9.35 -0.75
CA GLU A 45 -10.53 -10.18 -0.96
C GLU A 45 -11.81 -9.55 -0.38
N ASN A 46 -11.73 -8.94 0.80
CA ASN A 46 -12.86 -8.22 1.38
C ASN A 46 -13.09 -6.84 0.74
N GLY A 47 -12.24 -6.44 -0.21
CA GLY A 47 -12.33 -5.19 -0.94
C GLY A 47 -11.97 -3.95 -0.13
N SER A 48 -11.33 -4.07 1.04
CA SER A 48 -10.85 -2.90 1.78
C SER A 48 -9.64 -2.27 1.11
N TRP A 49 -8.79 -3.05 0.44
CA TRP A 49 -7.66 -2.58 -0.36
C TRP A 49 -7.98 -2.74 -1.84
N LYS A 50 -7.86 -1.66 -2.60
CA LYS A 50 -8.36 -1.58 -3.99
C LYS A 50 -7.27 -1.58 -5.04
N MET A 51 -6.09 -1.12 -4.68
CA MET A 51 -4.88 -1.06 -5.51
C MET A 51 -3.69 -1.02 -4.57
N GLY A 52 -2.59 -1.68 -4.91
CA GLY A 52 -1.35 -1.62 -4.16
C GLY A 52 -0.14 -1.90 -5.04
N GLY A 53 1.00 -1.36 -4.66
CA GLY A 53 2.25 -1.54 -5.40
C GLY A 53 3.47 -1.01 -4.68
N ALA A 54 4.64 -1.37 -5.20
CA ALA A 54 5.90 -0.78 -4.76
C ALA A 54 6.09 0.59 -5.44
N ILE A 55 6.59 1.56 -4.68
CA ILE A 55 7.16 2.79 -5.24
C ILE A 55 8.64 2.50 -5.49
N LEU A 56 9.15 2.88 -6.67
CA LEU A 56 10.54 2.64 -7.06
C LEU A 56 11.29 3.97 -7.18
N ASN A 57 12.58 3.97 -6.84
CA ASN A 57 13.45 5.14 -7.02
C ASN A 57 13.74 5.43 -8.50
N GLY A 58 13.58 4.43 -9.37
CA GLY A 58 13.78 4.53 -10.81
C GLY A 58 13.00 3.48 -11.58
N VAL A 59 12.97 3.61 -12.91
CA VAL A 59 12.35 2.63 -13.80
C VAL A 59 13.18 1.35 -13.75
N PRO A 60 12.59 0.19 -13.40
CA PRO A 60 13.32 -1.06 -13.32
C PRO A 60 13.67 -1.56 -14.72
N LYS A 61 14.75 -2.35 -14.83
CA LYS A 61 15.13 -2.99 -16.08
C LYS A 61 14.10 -4.04 -16.54
N ASP A 62 13.56 -4.78 -15.59
CA ASP A 62 12.57 -5.84 -15.76
C ASP A 62 11.79 -6.06 -14.46
N ASP A 63 10.82 -6.98 -14.47
CA ASP A 63 9.95 -7.27 -13.33
C ASP A 63 10.59 -8.22 -12.28
N SER A 64 11.86 -8.60 -12.45
CA SER A 64 12.54 -9.40 -11.43
C SER A 64 12.73 -8.58 -10.15
N VAL A 65 12.60 -9.23 -9.00
CA VAL A 65 12.71 -8.56 -7.69
C VAL A 65 14.07 -7.87 -7.49
N ASP A 66 15.12 -8.39 -8.12
CA ASP A 66 16.46 -7.83 -8.08
C ASP A 66 16.57 -6.50 -8.85
N SER A 67 15.77 -6.31 -9.90
CA SER A 67 15.69 -5.07 -10.67
C SER A 67 14.86 -3.96 -9.99
N LEU A 68 14.12 -4.28 -8.93
CA LEU A 68 13.24 -3.33 -8.26
C LEU A 68 13.99 -2.53 -7.20
N ASP A 69 14.38 -1.30 -7.50
CA ASP A 69 14.94 -0.36 -6.50
C ASP A 69 13.82 0.31 -5.70
N PHE A 70 13.53 -0.23 -4.51
CA PHE A 70 12.38 0.18 -3.70
C PHE A 70 12.59 1.53 -2.99
N ALA A 71 11.66 2.45 -3.23
CA ALA A 71 11.50 3.70 -2.47
C ALA A 71 10.43 3.57 -1.37
N GLY A 72 9.55 2.57 -1.47
CA GLY A 72 8.43 2.39 -0.57
C GLY A 72 7.28 1.57 -1.15
N SER A 73 6.07 1.87 -0.68
CA SER A 73 4.82 1.27 -1.12
C SER A 73 3.73 2.33 -1.25
N THR A 74 2.77 2.05 -2.12
CA THR A 74 1.52 2.80 -2.24
C THR A 74 0.34 1.84 -2.24
N LEU A 75 -0.80 2.31 -1.73
CA LEU A 75 -2.07 1.62 -1.84
C LEU A 75 -3.23 2.61 -1.83
N VAL A 76 -4.35 2.18 -2.40
CA VAL A 76 -5.66 2.80 -2.18
C VAL A 76 -6.48 1.88 -1.29
N CYS A 77 -6.93 2.37 -0.14
CA CYS A 77 -7.71 1.60 0.84
C CYS A 77 -8.98 2.33 1.25
N ILE A 78 -9.94 1.60 1.83
CA ILE A 78 -11.17 2.12 2.41
C ILE A 78 -11.05 2.17 3.93
N ALA A 79 -11.38 3.32 4.51
CA ALA A 79 -11.41 3.54 5.95
C ALA A 79 -12.41 4.66 6.32
N GLU A 80 -12.69 4.81 7.60
CA GLU A 80 -13.51 5.87 8.20
C GLU A 80 -12.70 7.16 8.39
N SER A 81 -11.39 7.03 8.66
CA SER A 81 -10.52 8.18 8.88
C SER A 81 -9.05 7.88 8.56
N VAL A 82 -8.22 8.94 8.56
CA VAL A 82 -6.76 8.83 8.40
C VAL A 82 -6.13 8.00 9.53
N GLU A 83 -6.67 8.10 10.74
CA GLU A 83 -6.22 7.36 11.92
C GLU A 83 -6.46 5.86 11.76
N GLU A 84 -7.62 5.44 11.25
CA GLU A 84 -7.90 4.04 10.97
C GLU A 84 -6.94 3.50 9.88
N VAL A 85 -6.65 4.29 8.83
CA VAL A 85 -5.63 3.91 7.82
C VAL A 85 -4.27 3.71 8.50
N ARG A 86 -3.85 4.65 9.35
CA ARG A 86 -2.56 4.55 10.06
C ARG A 86 -2.51 3.33 10.97
N GLU A 87 -3.60 3.01 11.66
CA GLU A 87 -3.72 1.81 12.47
C GLU A 87 -3.61 0.54 11.63
N GLN A 88 -4.32 0.46 10.50
CA GLN A 88 -4.24 -0.67 9.57
C GLN A 88 -2.79 -0.90 9.09
N LEU A 89 -2.10 0.17 8.68
CA LEU A 89 -0.70 0.10 8.22
C LEU A 89 0.26 -0.31 9.34
N SER A 90 0.03 0.14 10.58
CA SER A 90 0.89 -0.19 11.72
C SER A 90 0.94 -1.69 12.05
N LYS A 91 -0.07 -2.44 11.61
CA LYS A 91 -0.18 -3.91 11.78
C LYS A 91 0.53 -4.68 10.68
N ASP A 92 0.93 -4.03 9.58
CA ASP A 92 1.64 -4.68 8.48
C ASP A 92 3.03 -5.15 8.93
N ILE A 93 3.52 -6.24 8.33
CA ILE A 93 4.86 -6.73 8.62
C ILE A 93 5.94 -5.74 8.19
N TYR A 94 5.74 -4.96 7.14
CA TYR A 94 6.67 -3.90 6.77
C TYR A 94 6.72 -2.78 7.83
N ALA A 95 5.61 -2.47 8.51
CA ALA A 95 5.65 -1.52 9.63
C ALA A 95 6.33 -2.14 10.86
N THR A 96 5.88 -3.32 11.29
CA THR A 96 6.33 -3.96 12.53
C THR A 96 7.78 -4.48 12.48
N SER A 97 8.30 -4.80 11.28
CA SER A 97 9.71 -5.15 11.07
C SER A 97 10.63 -3.95 10.82
N GLY A 98 10.07 -2.73 10.81
CA GLY A 98 10.83 -1.50 10.63
C GLY A 98 11.25 -1.18 9.19
N VAL A 99 10.62 -1.80 8.19
CA VAL A 99 10.83 -1.47 6.77
C VAL A 99 10.21 -0.11 6.45
N TRP A 100 8.94 0.10 6.79
CA TRP A 100 8.24 1.35 6.51
C TRP A 100 8.58 2.46 7.52
N ASP A 101 8.79 3.67 7.00
CA ASP A 101 8.89 4.89 7.79
C ASP A 101 7.49 5.43 8.12
N MET A 102 6.88 4.86 9.16
CA MET A 102 5.54 5.25 9.61
C MET A 102 5.48 6.70 10.11
N ASP A 103 6.60 7.30 10.52
CA ASP A 103 6.62 8.70 10.98
C ASP A 103 6.41 9.68 9.82
N LYS A 104 6.73 9.25 8.58
CA LYS A 104 6.61 10.06 7.37
C LYS A 104 5.57 9.55 6.37
N VAL A 105 4.69 8.64 6.78
CA VAL A 105 3.60 8.17 5.92
C VAL A 105 2.68 9.33 5.53
N GLN A 106 2.33 9.39 4.25
CA GLN A 106 1.42 10.37 3.68
C GLN A 106 0.10 9.68 3.35
N ILE A 107 -1.02 10.24 3.83
CA ILE A 107 -2.36 9.68 3.69
C ILE A 107 -3.29 10.79 3.21
N TYR A 108 -3.96 10.57 2.08
CA TYR A 108 -4.81 11.56 1.43
C TYR A 108 -6.21 10.99 1.18
N PRO A 109 -7.30 11.69 1.54
CA PRO A 109 -8.62 11.37 1.01
C PRO A 109 -8.58 11.39 -0.51
N PHE A 110 -9.06 10.32 -1.14
CA PHE A 110 -8.89 10.09 -2.56
C PHE A 110 -10.23 9.84 -3.25
N LYS A 111 -10.43 10.45 -4.41
CA LYS A 111 -11.54 10.16 -5.32
C LYS A 111 -10.96 9.82 -6.68
N ALA A 112 -10.99 8.55 -7.04
CA ALA A 112 -10.54 8.12 -8.36
C ALA A 112 -11.48 8.66 -9.45
N ALA A 113 -10.92 9.33 -10.46
CA ALA A 113 -11.68 9.74 -11.64
C ALA A 113 -11.99 8.56 -12.58
N PHE A 114 -11.09 7.57 -12.63
CA PHE A 114 -11.26 6.33 -13.39
C PHE A 114 -10.52 5.19 -12.69
N ARG A 115 -11.03 3.97 -12.85
CA ARG A 115 -10.35 2.71 -12.50
C ARG A 115 -10.70 1.66 -13.54
N MET A 116 -9.72 0.85 -13.92
CA MET A 116 -9.93 -0.30 -14.79
C MET A 116 -10.05 -1.56 -13.94
N ASN A 117 -10.93 -2.46 -14.34
CA ASN A 117 -11.10 -3.79 -13.74
C ASN A 117 -10.08 -4.76 -14.30
#